data_AF-A0A9W4W9Z9-F1
#
_entry.id   AF-A0A9W4W9Z9-F1
#
_cell.length_a   1.000
_cell.length_b   1.000
_cell.length_c   1.000
_cell.angle_alpha   90.00
_cell.angle_beta   90.00
_cell.angle_gamma   90.00
#
_symmetry.space_group_name_H-M   'P 1'
#
loop_
_entity.id
_entity.type
_entity.pdbx_description
1 polymer ?
#
loop_
_entity_poly.entity_id
_entity_poly.type
_entity_poly.pdbx_seq_one_letter_code
_entity_poly.pdbx_strand_id
1 'polypeptide(L)'
;MATAIESAPYTGPSPRHMIDTHTLAQEIINRDNDPCPILDEDELALLSQFVADPSKAGALLEACGEDPTSSGSLVAYVISLHGTEKVALTNEEITLLKEWFGNGRKA
;
A
#
# COMPACT_ATOMS: atom_id res chain seq x y z
N MET A 1 -21.71 19.28 -20.27
CA MET A 1 -20.36 18.86 -20.69
C MET A 1 -19.79 18.06 -19.52
N ALA A 2 -19.70 16.74 -19.67
CA ALA A 2 -19.12 15.86 -18.65
C ALA A 2 -17.69 15.55 -19.09
N THR A 3 -16.71 16.25 -18.54
CA THR A 3 -15.32 15.79 -18.58
C THR A 3 -15.23 14.62 -17.62
N ALA A 4 -15.45 13.42 -18.15
CA ALA A 4 -14.91 12.22 -17.56
C ALA A 4 -13.41 12.46 -17.48
N ILE A 5 -12.90 12.65 -16.26
CA ILE A 5 -11.51 12.36 -15.98
C ILE A 5 -11.34 10.88 -16.28
N GLU A 6 -10.91 10.57 -17.50
CA GLU A 6 -10.33 9.26 -17.82
C GLU A 6 -9.19 9.09 -16.81
N SER A 7 -9.43 8.34 -15.73
CA SER A 7 -8.38 7.88 -14.84
C SER A 7 -7.33 7.24 -15.73
N ALA A 8 -6.18 7.90 -15.86
CA ALA A 8 -5.11 7.41 -16.69
C ALA A 8 -4.79 5.98 -16.23
N PRO A 9 -4.72 4.99 -17.14
CA PRO A 9 -4.42 3.62 -16.75
C PRO A 9 -3.09 3.63 -16.00
N TYR A 10 -3.05 2.98 -14.84
CA TYR A 10 -1.83 2.84 -14.05
C TYR A 10 -0.67 2.39 -14.95
N THR A 11 0.31 3.27 -15.16
CA THR A 11 1.48 3.03 -16.04
C THR A 11 2.72 2.58 -15.26
N GLY A 12 2.59 2.39 -13.95
CA GLY A 12 3.68 1.96 -13.08
C GLY A 12 3.96 0.45 -13.15
N PRO A 13 5.10 0.01 -12.57
CA PRO A 13 5.39 -1.41 -12.40
C PRO A 13 4.29 -2.09 -11.58
N SER A 14 3.99 -3.36 -11.89
CA SER A 14 2.98 -4.09 -11.12
C SER A 14 3.35 -4.11 -9.64
N PRO A 15 2.38 -4.01 -8.72
CA PRO A 15 2.68 -3.96 -7.29
C PRO A 15 3.54 -5.12 -6.77
N ARG A 16 3.38 -6.29 -7.38
CA ARG A 16 4.21 -7.48 -7.11
C ARG A 16 5.69 -7.27 -7.46
N HIS A 17 5.96 -6.53 -8.53
CA HIS A 17 7.32 -6.13 -8.91
C HIS A 17 7.88 -5.10 -7.94
N MET A 18 7.06 -4.14 -7.49
CA MET A 18 7.48 -3.11 -6.52
C MET A 18 7.81 -3.70 -5.15
N ILE A 19 7.07 -4.72 -4.73
CA ILE A 19 7.37 -5.52 -3.54
C ILE A 19 8.70 -6.27 -3.72
N ASP A 20 8.92 -6.87 -4.89
CA ASP A 20 10.15 -7.61 -5.19
C ASP A 20 11.38 -6.68 -5.27
N THR A 21 11.19 -5.44 -5.73
CA THR A 21 12.23 -4.41 -5.82
C THR A 21 12.33 -3.52 -4.58
N HIS A 22 11.48 -3.71 -3.57
CA HIS A 22 11.40 -2.85 -2.37
C HIS A 22 11.28 -1.35 -2.67
N THR A 23 10.49 -1.01 -3.69
CA THR A 23 10.20 0.37 -4.10
C THR A 23 8.75 0.76 -3.84
N LEU A 24 7.97 -0.11 -3.21
CA LEU A 24 6.54 0.07 -3.03
C LEU A 24 6.23 1.32 -2.20
N ALA A 25 6.88 1.48 -1.05
CA ALA A 25 6.65 2.65 -0.19
C ALA A 25 6.93 3.98 -0.91
N GLN A 26 8.02 4.03 -1.67
CA GLN A 26 8.46 5.25 -2.33
C GLN A 26 7.53 5.64 -3.48
N GLU A 27 7.03 4.65 -4.22
CA GLU A 27 6.05 4.86 -5.27
C GLU A 27 4.67 5.25 -4.72
N ILE A 28 4.24 4.71 -3.56
CA ILE A 28 3.02 5.17 -2.87
C ILE A 28 3.13 6.66 -2.54
N ILE A 29 4.25 7.07 -1.94
CA ILE A 29 4.51 8.47 -1.58
C ILE A 29 4.55 9.37 -2.82
N ASN A 30 5.26 8.94 -3.87
CA ASN A 30 5.38 9.71 -5.12
C ASN A 30 4.03 9.85 -5.83
N ARG A 31 3.19 8.80 -5.84
CA ARG A 31 1.91 8.79 -6.54
C ARG A 31 0.71 9.22 -5.72
N ASP A 32 0.85 9.47 -4.42
CA ASP A 32 -0.25 10.00 -3.59
C ASP A 32 -0.77 11.36 -4.11
N ASN A 33 0.10 12.16 -4.74
CA ASN A 33 -0.26 13.42 -5.39
C ASN A 33 -0.59 13.29 -6.89
N ASP A 34 -0.49 12.10 -7.48
CA ASP A 34 -0.86 11.86 -8.87
C ASP A 34 -2.39 11.66 -8.99
N PRO A 35 -2.99 11.97 -10.16
CA PRO A 35 -4.42 11.74 -10.40
C PRO A 35 -4.82 10.26 -10.38
N CYS A 36 -3.86 9.33 -10.30
CA CYS A 36 -4.08 7.89 -10.19
C CYS A 36 -3.15 7.31 -9.10
N PRO A 37 -3.55 7.42 -7.83
CA PRO A 37 -2.78 6.82 -6.73
C PRO A 37 -2.75 5.30 -6.84
N ILE A 38 -1.70 4.68 -6.30
CA ILE A 38 -1.50 3.22 -6.31
C ILE A 38 -2.47 2.51 -5.36
N LEU A 39 -2.80 3.22 -4.27
CA LEU A 39 -3.66 2.76 -3.20
C LEU A 39 -4.85 3.71 -3.09
N ASP A 40 -6.03 3.13 -2.90
CA ASP A 40 -7.22 3.91 -2.58
C ASP A 40 -7.18 4.42 -1.12
N GLU A 41 -8.08 5.35 -0.77
CA GLU A 41 -8.12 5.91 0.60
C GLU A 41 -8.32 4.85 1.69
N ASP A 42 -9.15 3.84 1.42
CA ASP A 42 -9.38 2.69 2.32
C ASP A 42 -8.11 1.85 2.50
N GLU A 43 -7.36 1.63 1.42
CA GLU A 43 -6.10 0.90 1.45
C GLU A 43 -5.01 1.69 2.18
N LEU A 44 -4.93 3.01 1.97
CA LEU A 44 -4.04 3.89 2.72
C LEU A 44 -4.35 3.87 4.22
N ALA A 45 -5.62 3.82 4.60
CA ALA A 45 -6.03 3.69 6.00
C ALA A 45 -5.56 2.35 6.59
N LEU A 46 -5.73 1.25 5.86
CA LEU A 46 -5.22 -0.07 6.25
C LEU A 46 -3.68 -0.08 6.36
N LEU A 47 -2.99 0.50 5.39
CA LEU A 47 -1.53 0.59 5.39
C LEU A 47 -1.05 1.42 6.57
N SER A 48 -1.72 2.54 6.89
CA SER A 48 -1.39 3.35 8.06
C SER A 48 -1.54 2.57 9.37
N GLN A 49 -2.62 1.80 9.52
CA GLN A 49 -2.82 0.94 10.70
C GLN A 49 -1.75 -0.16 10.79
N PHE A 50 -1.41 -0.78 9.67
CA PHE A 50 -0.36 -1.79 9.59
C PHE A 50 1.02 -1.20 9.92
N VAL A 51 1.37 -0.05 9.37
CA VAL A 51 2.66 0.60 9.60
C VAL A 51 2.77 1.13 11.04
N ALA A 52 1.66 1.53 11.64
CA ALA A 52 1.60 1.89 13.05
C ALA A 52 1.86 0.67 13.96
N ASP A 53 1.27 -0.47 13.62
CA ASP A 53 1.36 -1.71 14.40
C ASP A 53 1.45 -2.95 13.47
N PRO A 54 2.65 -3.27 12.96
CA PRO A 54 2.83 -4.35 12.00
C PRO A 54 2.59 -5.73 12.61
N SER A 55 2.57 -5.82 13.94
CA SER A 55 2.21 -7.05 14.66
C SER A 55 0.71 -7.39 14.51
N LYS A 56 -0.13 -6.38 14.21
CA LYS A 56 -1.57 -6.56 13.94
C LYS A 56 -1.88 -6.93 12.50
N ALA A 57 -0.87 -7.19 11.67
CA ALA A 57 -1.02 -7.65 10.30
C ALA A 57 -2.10 -8.74 10.15
N GLY A 58 -1.98 -9.82 10.91
CA GLY A 58 -2.96 -10.91 10.87
C GLY A 58 -4.38 -10.48 11.22
N ALA A 59 -4.54 -9.60 12.23
CA ALA A 59 -5.84 -9.10 12.64
C ALA A 59 -6.46 -8.15 11.60
N LEU A 60 -5.64 -7.34 10.92
CA LEU A 60 -6.08 -6.49 9.81
C LEU A 60 -6.53 -7.35 8.62
N LEU A 61 -5.82 -8.44 8.35
CA LEU A 61 -6.19 -9.39 7.31
C LEU A 61 -7.53 -10.07 7.62
N GLU A 62 -7.71 -10.54 8.86
CA GLU A 62 -8.98 -11.11 9.29
C GLU A 62 -10.13 -10.09 9.28
N ALA A 63 -9.85 -8.82 9.59
CA ALA A 63 -10.83 -7.75 9.52
C ALA A 63 -11.25 -7.40 8.08
N CYS A 64 -10.34 -7.52 7.11
CA CYS A 64 -10.68 -7.44 5.69
C CYS A 64 -11.60 -8.59 5.24
N GLY A 65 -11.54 -9.75 5.90
CA GLY A 65 -12.50 -10.85 5.71
C GLY A 65 -12.42 -11.53 4.35
N GLU A 66 -11.38 -11.27 3.57
CA GLU A 66 -11.21 -11.77 2.21
C GLU A 66 -9.79 -12.30 1.98
N ASP A 67 -9.67 -13.29 1.09
CA ASP A 67 -8.39 -13.85 0.68
C ASP A 67 -7.51 -12.75 0.07
N PRO A 68 -6.29 -12.51 0.58
CA PRO A 68 -5.38 -11.47 0.07
C PRO A 68 -4.90 -11.70 -1.36
N THR A 69 -5.11 -12.91 -1.89
CA THR A 69 -4.86 -13.31 -3.28
C THR A 69 -6.07 -13.12 -4.19
N SER A 70 -7.27 -12.92 -3.61
CA SER A 70 -8.54 -12.79 -4.34
C SER A 70 -9.17 -11.40 -4.19
N SER A 71 -8.94 -10.72 -3.07
CA SER A 71 -9.16 -9.28 -2.94
C SER A 71 -8.19 -8.58 -3.86
N GLY A 72 -8.69 -7.71 -4.75
CA GLY A 72 -7.84 -6.83 -5.54
C GLY A 72 -7.03 -5.82 -4.71
N SER A 73 -6.98 -5.97 -3.38
CA SER A 73 -6.30 -5.05 -2.48
C SER A 73 -4.82 -5.39 -2.34
N LEU A 74 -3.98 -4.43 -2.70
CA LEU A 74 -2.53 -4.55 -2.60
C LEU A 74 -2.09 -4.63 -1.14
N VAL A 75 -2.73 -3.88 -0.26
CA VAL A 75 -2.37 -3.82 1.15
C VAL A 75 -2.63 -5.15 1.85
N ALA A 76 -3.74 -5.82 1.54
CA ALA A 76 -3.99 -7.18 2.02
C ALA A 76 -2.85 -8.15 1.60
N TYR A 77 -2.40 -8.07 0.34
CA TYR A 77 -1.29 -8.88 -0.14
C TYR A 77 0.04 -8.55 0.59
N VAL A 78 0.34 -7.27 0.81
CA VAL A 78 1.53 -6.82 1.57
C VAL A 78 1.50 -7.33 3.00
N ILE A 79 0.36 -7.20 3.67
CA ILE A 79 0.14 -7.67 5.04
C ILE A 79 0.28 -9.20 5.14
N SER A 80 -0.15 -9.93 4.11
CA SER A 80 -0.04 -11.40 4.07
C SER A 80 1.38 -11.90 3.90
N LEU A 81 2.19 -11.13 3.18
CA LEU A 81 3.62 -11.39 3.04
C LEU A 81 4.41 -10.98 4.30
N HIS A 82 3.85 -10.09 5.12
CA HIS A 82 4.45 -9.70 6.39
C HIS A 82 4.44 -10.87 7.37
N GLY A 83 5.63 -11.33 7.77
CA GLY A 83 5.82 -12.52 8.60
C GLY A 83 6.24 -13.78 7.82
N THR A 84 6.31 -13.70 6.48
CA THR A 84 6.94 -14.73 5.64
C THR A 84 8.42 -14.38 5.36
N GLU A 85 9.19 -15.32 4.82
CA GLU A 85 10.58 -15.05 4.37
C GLU A 85 10.67 -13.96 3.30
N LYS A 86 9.57 -13.71 2.57
CA LYS A 86 9.52 -12.70 1.52
C LYS A 86 8.71 -11.49 2.00
N VAL A 87 9.36 -10.67 2.83
CA VAL A 87 8.74 -9.46 3.39
C VAL A 87 8.34 -8.50 2.28
N ALA A 88 7.09 -8.01 2.32
CA ALA A 88 6.59 -7.11 1.29
C ALA A 88 7.07 -5.66 1.43
N LEU A 89 7.30 -5.24 2.67
CA LEU A 89 7.89 -3.96 3.01
C LEU A 89 9.07 -4.23 3.93
N THR A 90 10.20 -3.61 3.64
CA THR A 90 11.34 -3.61 4.56
C THR A 90 11.07 -2.73 5.77
N ASN A 91 11.84 -2.91 6.85
CA ASN A 91 11.75 -2.02 8.02
C ASN A 91 12.01 -0.54 7.66
N GLU A 92 12.85 -0.28 6.66
CA GLU A 92 13.11 1.07 6.15
C GLU A 92 11.86 1.65 5.47
N GLU A 93 11.20 0.88 4.61
CA GLU A 93 9.95 1.28 3.96
C GLU A 93 8.81 1.51 4.97
N ILE A 94 8.70 0.65 5.99
CA ILE A 94 7.71 0.83 7.07
C ILE A 94 8.02 2.12 7.83
N THR A 95 9.29 2.38 8.16
CA THR A 95 9.68 3.63 8.84
C THR A 95 9.35 4.85 8.00
N LEU A 96 9.69 4.81 6.71
CA LEU A 96 9.42 5.86 5.75
C LEU A 96 7.92 6.16 5.63
N LEU A 97 7.10 5.12 5.47
CA LEU A 97 5.64 5.25 5.43
C LEU A 97 5.10 5.80 6.75
N LYS A 98 5.67 5.38 7.89
CA LYS A 98 5.25 5.84 9.22
C LYS A 98 5.48 7.33 9.39
N GLU A 99 6.66 7.80 9.00
CA GLU A 99 7.01 9.22 9.01
C GLU A 99 6.13 10.01 8.04
N TRP A 100 5.89 9.48 6.84
CA TRP A 100 5.04 10.09 5.84
C TRP A 100 3.58 10.23 6.30
N PHE A 101 2.99 9.16 6.87
CA PHE A 101 1.65 9.22 7.48
C PHE A 101 1.63 10.19 8.67
N GLY A 102 2.67 10.20 9.50
CA GLY A 102 2.81 11.12 10.64
C GLY A 102 2.91 12.60 10.22
N ASN A 103 3.50 12.88 9.06
CA ASN A 103 3.58 14.22 8.46
C ASN A 103 2.30 14.62 7.70
N GLY A 104 1.24 13.79 7.75
CA GLY A 104 -0.04 14.07 7.10
C GLY A 104 0.00 13.85 5.58
N ARG A 105 0.70 12.80 5.13
CA ARG A 105 0.88 12.43 3.72
C ARG A 105 1.64 13.49 2.89
N LYS A 106 2.47 14.28 3.54
CA LYS A 106 3.39 15.21 2.85
C LYS A 106 4.66 14.47 2.47
N ALA A 107 4.88 14.33 1.16
CA ALA A 107 6.14 13.86 0.59
C ALA A 107 7.28 14.86 0.86
#